data_AF-A0A7V1Z4N6-F1
#
_entry.id   AF-A0A7V1Z4N6-F1
#
_cell.length_a   1.000
_cell.length_b   1.000
_cell.length_c   1.000
_cell.angle_alpha   90.00
_cell.angle_beta   90.00
_cell.angle_gamma   90.00
#
_symmetry.space_group_name_H-M   'P 1'
#
loop_
_entity.id
_entity.type
_entity.pdbx_description
1 polymer ?
#
loop_
_entity_poly.entity_id
_entity_poly.type
_entity_poly.pdbx_seq_one_letter_code
_entity_poly.pdbx_strand_id
1 'polypeptide(L)' 'MSFRERQLLRLRELLQQLLQLQEQLEWCQDDVANEYLADSILRDLEQCRRICLSLKLPERMPLAN' A
#
# COMPACT_ATOMS: atom_id res chain seq x y z
N MET A 1 -4.94 16.42 12.36
CA MET A 1 -4.94 15.76 11.05
C MET A 1 -6.26 15.03 10.86
N SER A 2 -6.94 15.27 9.74
CA SER A 2 -8.16 14.60 9.29
C SER A 2 -7.90 13.13 8.95
N PHE A 3 -8.97 12.34 8.84
CA PHE A 3 -8.89 10.96 8.35
C PHE A 3 -8.20 10.88 6.98
N ARG A 4 -8.59 11.78 6.07
CA ARG A 4 -8.02 11.90 4.72
C ARG A 4 -6.51 12.18 4.76
N GLU A 5 -6.06 13.14 5.58
CA GLU A 5 -4.63 13.47 5.71
C GLU A 5 -3.81 12.28 6.21
N ARG A 6 -4.32 11.53 7.20
CA ARG A 6 -3.65 10.32 7.69
C ARG A 6 -3.58 9.21 6.63
N GLN A 7 -4.66 9.00 5.89
CA GLN A 7 -4.69 8.01 4.81
C GLN A 7 -3.72 8.37 3.68
N LEU A 8 -3.66 9.65 3.27
CA LEU A 8 -2.73 10.10 2.25
C LEU A 8 -1.26 10.02 2.70
N LEU A 9 -0.98 10.32 3.97
CA LEU A 9 0.37 10.15 4.53
C LEU A 9 0.78 8.67 4.50
N ARG A 10 -0.10 7.77 4.96
CA ARG A 10 0.15 6.33 4.94
C ARG A 10 0.33 5.79 3.52
N LEU A 11 -0.46 6.28 2.56
CA LEU A 11 -0.30 5.90 1.15
C LEU A 11 1.07 6.31 0.63
N ARG A 12 1.55 7.52 0.97
CA ARG A 12 2.88 7.98 0.59
C ARG A 12 3.98 7.09 1.17
N GLU A 13 3.88 6.73 2.44
CA GLU A 13 4.86 5.84 3.09
C GLU A 13 4.92 4.47 2.39
N LEU A 14 3.78 3.86 2.08
CA LEU A 14 3.73 2.59 1.35
C LEU A 14 4.31 2.69 -0.06
N LEU A 15 4.05 3.79 -0.78
CA LEU A 15 4.65 3.99 -2.11
C LEU A 15 6.17 4.14 -2.03
N GLN A 16 6.70 4.75 -0.97
CA GLN A 16 8.14 4.82 -0.75
C GLN A 16 8.73 3.44 -0.42
N GLN A 17 8.04 2.64 0.39
CA GLN A 17 8.46 1.25 0.67
C GLN A 17 8.43 0.38 -0.59
N LEU A 18 7.39 0.51 -1.42
CA LEU A 18 7.29 -0.20 -2.70
C LEU A 18 8.44 0.14 -3.65
N LEU A 19 8.87 1.40 -3.69
CA LEU A 19 10.02 1.80 -4.49
C LEU A 19 11.32 1.11 -3.99
N GLN A 20 11.52 1.08 -2.67
CA GLN A 20 12.69 0.41 -2.08
C GLN A 20 12.68 -1.11 -2.32
N LEU A 21 11.52 -1.76 -2.21
CA LEU A 21 11.39 -3.19 -2.49
C LEU A 21 11.62 -3.51 -3.96
N GLN A 22 11.17 -2.62 -4.87
CA GLN A 22 11.41 -2.77 -6.30
C GLN A 22 12.90 -2.63 -6.63
N GLU A 23 13.61 -1.67 -6.03
CA GLU A 23 15.07 -1.56 -6.15
C GLU A 23 15.75 -2.84 -5.63
N GLN A 24 15.34 -3.37 -4.47
CA GLN A 24 15.91 -4.62 -3.96
C GLN A 24 15.67 -5.80 -4.89
N LEU A 25 14.49 -5.89 -5.51
CA LEU A 25 14.13 -6.95 -6.44
C LEU A 25 14.94 -6.88 -7.74
N GLU A 26 15.31 -5.68 -8.21
CA GLU A 26 16.16 -5.49 -9.40
C GLU A 26 17.53 -6.15 -9.25
N TRP A 27 18.11 -6.12 -8.05
CA TRP A 27 19.45 -6.65 -7.77
C TRP A 27 19.43 -8.01 -7.06
N CYS A 28 18.24 -8.56 -6.79
CA CYS A 28 18.08 -9.82 -6.08
C CYS A 28 18.44 -11.01 -6.99
N GLN A 29 19.41 -11.82 -6.56
CA GLN A 29 19.85 -13.03 -7.28
C GLN A 29 19.42 -14.32 -6.56
N ASP A 30 18.84 -14.20 -5.36
CA ASP A 30 18.40 -15.32 -4.55
C ASP A 30 16.90 -15.56 -4.75
N ASP A 31 16.53 -16.76 -5.20
CA ASP A 31 15.15 -17.10 -5.55
C ASP A 31 14.20 -16.99 -4.35
N VAL A 32 14.67 -17.32 -3.14
CA VAL A 32 13.86 -17.26 -1.91
C VAL A 32 13.64 -15.81 -1.49
N ALA A 33 14.67 -14.98 -1.58
CA ALA A 33 14.56 -13.55 -1.33
C ALA A 33 13.69 -12.87 -2.39
N ASN A 34 13.77 -13.29 -3.66
CA ASN A 34 12.93 -12.77 -4.74
C ASN A 34 11.44 -13.08 -4.49
N GLU A 35 11.11 -14.32 -4.12
CA GLU A 35 9.73 -14.71 -3.75
C GLU A 35 9.23 -13.87 -2.56
N TYR A 36 10.04 -13.72 -1.51
CA TYR A 36 9.69 -12.92 -0.35
C TYR A 36 9.47 -11.43 -0.67
N LEU A 37 10.32 -10.84 -1.52
CA LEU A 37 10.22 -9.44 -1.95
C LEU A 37 8.96 -9.23 -2.81
N ALA A 38 8.69 -10.15 -3.76
CA ALA A 38 7.49 -10.12 -4.57
C ALA A 38 6.22 -10.21 -3.71
N ASP A 39 6.19 -11.13 -2.74
CA ASP A 39 5.09 -11.26 -1.78
C ASP A 39 4.88 -10.00 -0.93
N SER A 40 5.97 -9.34 -0.55
CA SER A 40 5.92 -8.09 0.21
C SER A 40 5.34 -6.96 -0.64
N ILE A 41 5.76 -6.83 -1.89
CA ILE A 41 5.21 -5.87 -2.86
C ILE A 41 3.70 -6.12 -3.05
N LEU A 42 3.27 -7.37 -3.21
CA LEU A 42 1.84 -7.70 -3.38
C LEU A 42 1.00 -7.28 -2.16
N ARG A 43 1.51 -7.51 -0.94
CA ARG A 43 0.84 -7.07 0.30
C ARG A 43 0.72 -5.55 0.37
N ASP A 44 1.78 -4.82 0.04
CA ASP A 44 1.78 -3.36 0.08
C ASP A 44 0.86 -2.75 -0.98
N LEU A 45 0.79 -3.35 -2.18
CA LEU A 45 -0.15 -2.95 -3.23
C LEU A 45 -1.62 -3.15 -2.81
N GLU A 46 -1.95 -4.27 -2.15
CA GLU A 46 -3.28 -4.49 -1.59
C GLU A 46 -3.61 -3.46 -0.49
N GLN A 47 -2.62 -3.08 0.32
CA GLN A 47 -2.81 -2.03 1.33
C GLN A 47 -3.04 -0.66 0.69
N CYS A 48 -2.28 -0.31 -0.37
CA CYS A 48 -2.52 0.89 -1.17
C CYS A 48 -3.94 0.91 -1.74
N ARG A 49 -4.41 -0.23 -2.29
CA ARG A 49 -5.78 -0.38 -2.79
C ARG A 49 -6.82 -0.11 -1.69
N ARG A 50 -6.65 -0.67 -0.49
CA ARG A 50 -7.55 -0.46 0.65
C ARG A 50 -7.60 1.01 1.08
N ILE A 51 -6.47 1.68 1.13
CA ILE A 51 -6.41 3.11 1.46
C ILE A 51 -7.17 3.93 0.40
N CYS A 52 -6.91 3.69 -0.89
CA CYS A 52 -7.63 4.36 -1.97
C CYS A 52 -9.15 4.11 -1.91
N LEU A 53 -9.58 2.90 -1.57
CA LEU A 53 -11.00 2.59 -1.36
C LEU A 53 -11.58 3.35 -0.17
N SER A 54 -10.85 3.45 0.94
CA SER A 54 -11.27 4.22 2.12
C SER A 54 -11.39 5.73 1.84
N LEU A 55 -10.57 6.24 0.92
CA LEU A 55 -10.62 7.64 0.45
C LEU A 55 -11.74 7.88 -0.58
N LYS A 56 -12.12 6.85 -1.33
CA LYS A 56 -13.22 6.88 -2.30
C LYS A 56 -14.58 6.80 -1.63
N LEU A 57 -14.70 6.04 -0.54
CA LEU A 57 -15.90 5.98 0.27
C LEU A 57 -16.09 7.34 0.97
N PRO A 58 -17.13 8.11 0.65
CA PRO A 58 -17.39 9.35 1.36
C PRO A 58 -17.63 9.01 2.85
N GLU A 59 -17.13 9.84 3.77
CA GLU A 59 -17.41 9.82 5.23
C GLU A 59 -18.92 9.87 5.59
N ARG A 60 -19.80 9.84 4.59
CA ARG A 60 -21.25 9.91 4.69
C ARG A 60 -21.90 8.83 3.84
N MET A 61 -21.89 7.60 4.33
CA MET A 61 -23.03 6.72 4.08
C MET A 61 -23.53 6.25 5.44
N PRO A 62 -24.49 6.96 6.07
CA PRO A 62 -25.28 6.31 7.10
C PRO A 62 -25.94 5.14 6.39
N LEU A 63 -25.72 3.93 6.90
CA LEU A 63 -26.50 2.76 6.55
C LEU A 63 -27.96 3.13 6.82
N ALA A 64 -28.69 3.49 5.76
CA ALA A 64 -30.13 3.66 5.83
C ALA A 64 -30.73 2.26 5.79
N ASN A 65 -31.32 1.87 6.93
CA ASN A 65 -32.24 0.75 7.21
C ASN A 65 -32.14 -0.51 6.36
#